data_AF-A0A925U0D2-F1
#
_entry.id   AF-A0A925U0D2-F1
#
_cell.length_a   1.000
_cell.length_b   1.000
_cell.length_c   1.000
_cell.angle_alpha   90.00
_cell.angle_beta   90.00
_cell.angle_gamma   90.00
#
_symmetry.space_group_name_H-M   'P 1'
#
loop_
_entity.id
_entity.type
_entity.pdbx_description
1 polymer ?
#
loop_
_entity_poly.entity_id
_entity_poly.type
_entity_poly.pdbx_seq_one_letter_code
_entity_poly.pdbx_strand_id
1 'polypeptide(L)' 'MSQFAQKQSLTFEDFKKEALQDYRIACMSREASLIGRKEVLTGKAKFGIFGDGKEVAQIFRI' A
#
# COMPACT_ATOMS: atom_id res chain seq x y z
N MET A 1 -9.31 33.90 -1.63
CA MET A 1 -10.40 32.90 -1.54
C MET A 1 -9.90 31.77 -0.65
N SER A 2 -10.23 31.82 0.63
CA SER A 2 -9.82 30.84 1.64
C SER A 2 -10.90 29.77 1.77
N GLN A 3 -10.59 28.53 1.38
CA GLN A 3 -11.31 27.35 1.85
C GLN A 3 -10.37 26.60 2.79
N PHE A 4 -10.47 26.91 4.08
CA PHE A 4 -9.97 26.01 5.11
C PHE A 4 -10.89 24.80 5.15
N ALA A 5 -10.40 23.69 4.60
CA ALA A 5 -11.10 22.41 4.63
C ALA A 5 -11.49 22.08 6.07
N GLN A 6 -12.77 21.83 6.30
CA GLN A 6 -13.28 21.37 7.59
C GLN A 6 -12.57 20.07 7.96
N LYS A 7 -11.81 20.09 9.05
CA LYS A 7 -11.16 18.90 9.59
C LYS A 7 -12.27 18.04 10.20
N GLN A 8 -12.84 17.13 9.42
CA GLN A 8 -13.77 16.12 9.91
C GLN A 8 -13.09 15.41 11.10
N SER A 9 -13.77 15.34 12.24
CA SER A 9 -13.31 14.54 13.37
C SER A 9 -13.36 13.07 12.96
N LEU A 10 -12.23 12.52 12.51
CA LEU A 10 -12.08 11.09 12.23
C LEU A 10 -12.49 10.32 13.48
N THR A 11 -13.54 9.51 13.36
CA THR A 11 -13.94 8.64 14.45
C THR A 11 -12.96 7.47 14.53
N PHE A 12 -12.84 6.86 15.71
CA PHE A 12 -11.99 5.68 15.90
C PHE A 12 -12.37 4.53 14.95
N GLU A 13 -13.66 4.39 14.64
CA GLU A 13 -14.15 3.38 13.71
C GLU A 13 -13.74 3.65 12.27
N ASP A 14 -13.68 4.93 11.86
CA ASP A 14 -13.19 5.30 10.52
C ASP A 14 -11.69 5.04 10.40
N PHE A 15 -10.91 5.40 11.43
CA PHE A 15 -9.50 5.05 11.53
C PHE A 15 -9.26 3.54 11.46
N LYS A 16 -10.06 2.74 12.18
CA LYS A 16 -9.94 1.28 12.17
C LYS A 16 -10.23 0.70 10.79
N LYS A 17 -11.22 1.23 10.08
CA LYS A 17 -11.53 0.80 8.71
C LYS A 17 -10.38 1.15 7.75
N GLU A 18 -9.83 2.36 7.86
CA GLU A 18 -8.73 2.81 7.01
C GLU A 18 -7.45 2.00 7.29
N ALA A 19 -7.10 1.77 8.56
CA ALA A 19 -5.97 0.92 8.94
C ALA A 19 -6.11 -0.52 8.43
N LEU A 20 -7.31 -1.11 8.49
CA LEU A 20 -7.56 -2.44 7.93
C LEU A 20 -7.46 -2.47 6.40
N GLN A 21 -7.87 -1.38 5.74
CA GLN A 21 -7.74 -1.24 4.30
C GLN A 21 -6.28 -1.11 3.88
N ASP A 22 -5.49 -0.27 4.55
CA ASP A 22 -4.06 -0.11 4.32
C ASP A 22 -3.31 -1.43 4.53
N TYR A 23 -3.67 -2.18 5.57
CA TYR A 23 -3.13 -3.52 5.81
C TYR A 23 -3.39 -4.48 4.64
N ARG A 24 -4.63 -4.50 4.10
CA ARG A 24 -4.95 -5.32 2.92
C ARG A 24 -4.13 -4.92 1.70
N ILE A 25 -3.96 -3.63 1.46
CA ILE A 25 -3.17 -3.14 0.31
C ILE A 25 -1.69 -3.53 0.49
N ALA A 26 -1.15 -3.42 1.71
CA ALA A 26 0.22 -3.82 2.01
C ALA A 26 0.45 -5.31 1.76
N CYS A 27 -0.48 -6.18 2.17
CA CYS A 27 -0.42 -7.60 1.87
C CYS A 27 -0.45 -7.90 0.37
N MET A 28 -1.37 -7.28 -0.38
CA MET A 28 -1.44 -7.46 -1.84
C MET A 28 -0.17 -6.97 -2.55
N SER A 29 0.39 -5.84 -2.12
CA SER A 29 1.65 -5.30 -2.68
C SER A 29 2.82 -6.26 -2.47
N ARG A 30 2.88 -6.87 -1.29
CA ARG A 30 3.88 -7.89 -0.97
C ARG A 30 3.73 -9.13 -1.85
N GLU A 31 2.51 -9.64 -2.03
CA GLU A 31 2.24 -10.80 -2.89
C GLU A 31 2.61 -10.53 -4.36
N ALA A 32 2.23 -9.35 -4.88
CA ALA A 32 2.59 -8.93 -6.23
C ALA A 32 4.11 -8.88 -6.43
N SER A 33 4.84 -8.37 -5.44
CA SER A 33 6.30 -8.31 -5.45
C SER A 33 6.95 -9.70 -5.44
N LEU A 34 6.42 -10.63 -4.65
CA LEU A 34 6.88 -12.03 -4.63
C LEU A 34 6.65 -12.75 -5.97
N ILE A 35 5.46 -12.58 -6.56
CA ILE A 35 5.13 -13.15 -7.86
C ILE A 35 6.04 -12.57 -8.93
N GLY A 36 6.16 -11.25 -9.00
CA GLY A 36 7.03 -10.58 -9.97
C GLY A 36 8.48 -11.02 -9.86
N ARG A 37 9.00 -11.13 -8.63
CA ARG A 37 10.36 -11.63 -8.39
C ARG A 37 10.54 -13.06 -8.92
N LYS A 38 9.56 -13.94 -8.68
CA LYS A 38 9.59 -15.32 -9.19
C LYS A 38 9.58 -15.36 -10.72
N GLU A 39 8.77 -14.55 -11.36
CA GLU A 39 8.67 -14.49 -12.83
C GLU A 39 9.95 -13.94 -13.48
N VAL A 40 10.62 -12.99 -12.85
CA VAL A 40 11.95 -12.52 -13.28
C VAL A 40 13.01 -13.61 -13.10
N LEU A 41 13.07 -14.26 -11.94
CA LEU A 41 14.06 -15.31 -11.65
C LEU A 41 13.88 -16.56 -12.52
N THR A 42 12.66 -16.86 -12.94
CA THR A 42 12.36 -17.99 -13.85
C THR A 42 12.54 -17.64 -15.33
N GLY A 43 13.00 -16.41 -15.64
CA GLY A 43 13.28 -15.97 -17.01
C GLY A 43 12.05 -15.65 -17.85
N LYS A 44 10.86 -15.62 -17.24
CA LYS A 44 9.60 -15.26 -17.93
C LYS A 44 9.46 -13.75 -18.12
N ALA A 45 10.13 -12.96 -17.29
CA ALA A 45 10.22 -11.50 -17.40
C ALA A 45 11.68 -11.05 -17.49
N LYS A 46 11.94 -9.97 -18.25
CA LYS A 46 13.31 -9.48 -18.52
C LYS A 46 13.92 -8.69 -17.36
N PHE A 47 13.11 -7.93 -16.62
CA PHE A 47 13.52 -7.18 -15.43
C PHE A 47 12.30 -6.88 -14.56
N GLY A 48 12.51 -6.58 -13.29
CA GLY A 48 11.44 -6.18 -12.37
C GLY A 48 11.97 -5.33 -11.23
N ILE A 49 11.26 -4.26 -10.91
CA ILE A 49 11.52 -3.39 -9.76
C ILE A 49 10.33 -3.57 -8.82
N PHE A 50 10.60 -4.08 -7.62
CA PHE A 50 9.56 -4.40 -6.64
C PHE A 50 9.79 -3.59 -5.36
N GLY A 51 8.71 -3.15 -4.74
CA GLY A 51 8.70 -2.36 -3.51
C GLY A 51 8.84 -3.21 -2.25
N ASP A 52 9.60 -4.31 -2.30
CA ASP A 52 9.71 -5.25 -1.19
C ASP A 52 10.25 -4.58 0.08
N GLY A 53 9.52 -4.70 1.18
CA GLY A 53 9.87 -4.12 2.48
C GLY A 53 9.60 -2.62 2.60
N LYS A 54 8.97 -1.98 1.60
CA LYS A 54 8.57 -0.56 1.63
C LYS A 54 7.06 -0.38 1.54
N GLU A 55 6.30 -1.47 1.61
CA GLU A 55 4.85 -1.49 1.38
C GLU A 55 4.13 -0.58 2.37
N VAL A 56 4.43 -0.72 3.67
CA VAL A 56 3.80 0.10 4.72
C VAL A 56 4.18 1.57 4.58
N ALA A 57 5.47 1.88 4.37
CA ALA A 57 5.94 3.26 4.24
C ALA A 57 5.37 3.98 3.01
N GLN A 58 5.04 3.23 1.96
CA GLN A 58 4.51 3.79 0.71
C GLN A 58 2.97 3.96 0.73
N ILE A 59 2.27 3.15 1.52
CA ILE A 59 0.80 3.19 1.63
C ILE A 59 0.34 4.11 2.76
N PHE A 60 1.18 4.35 3.76
CA PHE A 60 0.82 5.08 4.98
C PHE A 60 0.04 6.37 4.70
N ARG A 61 -1.29 6.30 4.87
CA ARG A 61 -2.24 7.38 4.60
C ARG A 61 -3.11 7.67 5.82
N ILE A 62 -2.48 7.60 6.99
CA ILE A 62 -3.08 7.81 8.30
C ILE A 62 -2.73 9.21 8.80
#